data_AF-A0A921F4U6-F1
#
_entry.id   AF-A0A921F4U6-F1
#
_cell.length_a   1.000
_cell.length_b   1.000
_cell.length_c   1.000
_cell.angle_alpha   90.00
_cell.angle_beta   90.00
_cell.angle_gamma   90.00
#
_symmetry.space_group_name_H-M   'P 1'
#
loop_
_entity.id
_entity.type
_entity.pdbx_description
1 polymer ?
#
loop_
_entity_poly.entity_id
_entity_poly.type
_entity_poly.pdbx_seq_one_letter_code
_entity_poly.pdbx_strand_id
1 'polypeptide(L)'
;MEHAAELEHRGPQIEKAYYPEYFDEAPTTFPLYSWEVLLGSSVMLAGMGALGFPITAAAYMNENGDVSMSLVIGAAIFFVLVETLGLLMVVTGFKRHTREDDHHLRDNHHVDSH
;
A
#
# COMPACT_ATOMS: atom_id res chain seq x y z
N MET A 1 23.81 9.99 -27.81
CA MET A 1 22.44 9.80 -27.26
C MET A 1 21.61 8.78 -28.03
N GLU A 2 22.15 8.10 -29.07
CA GLU A 2 21.42 7.04 -29.79
C GLU A 2 21.47 5.65 -29.12
N HIS A 3 22.48 5.35 -28.30
CA HIS A 3 22.63 4.02 -27.69
C HIS A 3 21.77 3.76 -26.44
N ALA A 4 21.12 4.78 -25.87
CA ALA A 4 20.25 4.59 -24.71
C ALA A 4 18.88 4.00 -25.10
N ALA A 5 18.36 4.38 -26.27
CA ALA A 5 17.08 3.89 -26.78
C ALA A 5 17.14 2.43 -27.27
N GLU A 6 18.30 1.96 -27.73
CA GLU A 6 18.49 0.55 -28.12
C GLU A 6 18.50 -0.42 -26.93
N LEU A 7 18.92 0.04 -25.74
CA LEU A 7 18.96 -0.80 -24.54
C LEU A 7 17.58 -0.94 -23.88
N GLU A 8 16.75 0.10 -23.98
CA GLU A 8 15.40 0.12 -23.40
C GLU A 8 14.44 -0.86 -24.12
N HIS A 9 14.66 -1.14 -25.41
CA HIS A 9 13.90 -2.12 -26.18
C HIS A 9 14.46 -3.55 -26.16
N ARG A 10 15.69 -3.75 -25.68
CA ARG A 10 16.30 -5.10 -25.55
C ARG A 10 16.23 -5.68 -24.14
N GLY A 11 15.85 -4.89 -23.12
CA GLY A 11 15.69 -5.36 -21.74
C GLY A 11 14.90 -6.67 -21.62
N PRO A 12 13.70 -6.78 -22.22
CA PRO A 12 12.90 -8.00 -22.16
C PRO A 12 13.54 -9.19 -22.90
N GLN A 13 14.35 -8.93 -23.92
CA GLN A 13 14.98 -10.00 -24.72
C GLN A 13 16.26 -10.53 -24.08
N ILE A 14 16.97 -9.72 -23.31
CA ILE A 14 18.18 -10.13 -22.59
C ILE A 14 17.81 -10.95 -21.35
N GLU A 15 16.77 -10.57 -20.61
CA GLU A 15 16.30 -11.37 -19.46
C GLU A 15 15.88 -12.78 -19.87
N LYS A 16 15.17 -12.92 -21.00
CA LYS A 16 14.77 -14.23 -21.55
C LYS A 16 15.95 -15.13 -21.95
N ALA A 17 17.09 -14.54 -22.30
CA ALA A 17 18.27 -15.29 -22.74
C ALA A 17 19.12 -15.83 -21.57
N TYR A 18 19.13 -15.14 -20.44
CA TYR A 18 19.95 -15.51 -19.27
C TYR A 18 19.14 -16.19 -18.16
N TYR A 19 17.83 -15.97 -18.12
CA TYR A 19 16.93 -16.43 -17.06
C TYR A 19 15.58 -16.89 -17.65
N PRO A 20 15.57 -17.89 -18.55
CA PRO A 20 14.36 -18.32 -19.24
C PRO A 20 13.30 -18.88 -18.28
N GLU A 21 13.70 -19.51 -17.17
CA GLU A 21 12.80 -20.03 -16.14
C GLU A 21 11.96 -18.95 -15.44
N TYR A 22 12.42 -17.69 -15.39
CA TYR A 22 11.73 -16.60 -14.70
C TYR A 22 10.93 -15.68 -15.64
N PHE A 23 11.00 -15.92 -16.96
CA PHE A 23 10.41 -14.98 -17.94
C PHE A 23 8.93 -15.23 -18.21
N ASP A 24 8.52 -16.50 -18.15
CA ASP A 24 7.11 -16.90 -18.28
C ASP A 24 6.42 -17.07 -16.91
N GLU A 25 7.17 -16.91 -15.81
CA GLU A 25 6.61 -16.83 -14.47
C GLU A 25 5.88 -15.49 -14.31
N ALA A 26 4.55 -15.57 -14.10
CA ALA A 26 3.77 -14.41 -13.73
C ALA A 26 4.46 -13.73 -12.53
N PRO A 27 4.69 -12.41 -12.56
CA PRO A 27 5.39 -11.73 -11.49
C PRO A 27 4.67 -12.05 -10.19
N THR A 28 5.37 -12.70 -9.25
CA THR A 28 4.85 -12.96 -7.91
C THR A 28 4.42 -11.62 -7.35
N THR A 29 3.11 -11.39 -7.29
CA THR A 29 2.54 -10.13 -6.83
C THR A 29 2.85 -10.00 -5.35
N PHE A 30 3.93 -9.31 -5.04
CA PHE A 30 4.30 -9.09 -3.64
C PHE A 30 3.14 -8.36 -2.95
N PRO A 31 2.71 -8.80 -1.75
CA PRO A 31 1.55 -8.26 -1.06
C PRO A 31 1.64 -6.74 -0.81
N LEU A 32 2.86 -6.20 -0.79
CA LEU A 32 3.17 -4.79 -0.71
C LEU A 32 2.60 -3.95 -1.87
N TYR A 33 2.41 -4.54 -3.06
CA TYR A 33 1.85 -3.88 -4.24
C TYR A 33 0.37 -4.18 -4.45
N SER A 34 -0.28 -4.85 -3.49
CA SER A 34 -1.72 -5.06 -3.56
C SER A 34 -2.47 -3.73 -3.52
N TRP A 35 -3.56 -3.64 -4.30
CA TRP A 35 -4.37 -2.44 -4.38
C TRP A 35 -4.86 -1.99 -2.99
N GLU A 36 -5.25 -2.95 -2.15
CA GLU A 36 -5.71 -2.71 -0.78
C GLU A 36 -4.62 -2.12 0.12
N VAL A 37 -3.37 -2.61 0.01
CA VAL A 37 -2.23 -2.08 0.78
C VAL A 37 -1.84 -0.68 0.27
N LEU A 38 -1.80 -0.46 -1.04
CA LEU A 38 -1.50 0.83 -1.62
C LEU A 38 -2.56 1.89 -1.26
N LEU A 39 -3.83 1.52 -1.34
CA LEU A 39 -4.94 2.41 -0.99
C LEU A 39 -4.95 2.70 0.51
N GLY A 40 -4.82 1.66 1.36
CA GLY A 40 -4.77 1.82 2.80
C GLY A 40 -3.59 2.68 3.26
N SER A 41 -2.40 2.45 2.69
CA SER A 41 -1.19 3.25 2.96
C SER A 41 -1.36 4.71 2.51
N SER A 42 -2.01 4.94 1.37
CA SER A 42 -2.29 6.29 0.87
C SER A 42 -3.29 7.03 1.75
N VAL A 43 -4.31 6.33 2.29
CA VAL A 43 -5.27 6.88 3.25
C VAL A 43 -4.57 7.27 4.56
N MET A 44 -3.69 6.41 5.09
CA MET A 44 -2.90 6.73 6.29
C MET A 44 -1.94 7.91 6.03
N LEU A 45 -1.29 7.96 4.88
CA LEU A 45 -0.42 9.09 4.53
C LEU A 45 -1.20 10.42 4.45
N ALA A 46 -2.39 10.38 3.83
CA ALA A 46 -3.29 11.53 3.79
C ALA A 46 -3.78 11.92 5.19
N GLY A 47 -4.08 10.93 6.05
CA GLY A 47 -4.40 11.11 7.45
C GLY A 47 -3.28 11.84 8.19
N MET A 48 -2.04 11.35 8.12
CA MET A 48 -0.87 12.00 8.72
C MET A 48 -0.68 13.45 8.22
N GLY A 49 -0.94 13.72 6.93
CA GLY A 49 -0.95 15.08 6.40
C GLY A 49 -2.03 15.97 7.03
N ALA A 50 -3.18 15.39 7.37
CA ALA A 50 -4.29 16.07 8.04
C ALA A 50 -4.14 16.18 9.56
N LEU A 51 -3.14 15.52 10.17
CA LEU A 51 -2.86 15.58 11.62
C LEU A 51 -2.54 17.01 12.09
N GLY A 52 -2.04 17.87 11.19
CA GLY A 52 -1.86 19.30 11.46
C GLY A 52 -3.18 20.02 11.80
N PHE A 53 -4.33 19.54 11.34
CA PHE A 53 -5.63 20.17 11.56
C PHE A 53 -6.08 20.14 13.04
N PRO A 54 -6.16 18.99 13.74
CA PRO A 54 -6.50 18.98 15.16
C PRO A 54 -5.47 19.72 16.02
N ILE A 55 -4.18 19.66 15.67
CA ILE A 55 -3.13 20.40 16.38
C ILE A 55 -3.35 21.92 16.23
N THR A 56 -3.60 22.40 15.01
CA THR A 56 -3.83 23.82 14.74
C THR A 56 -5.13 24.30 15.40
N ALA A 57 -6.19 23.49 15.37
CA ALA A 57 -7.44 23.80 16.04
C ALA A 57 -7.27 23.90 17.57
N ALA A 58 -6.48 23.00 18.18
CA ALA A 58 -6.16 23.04 19.60
C ALA A 58 -5.31 24.27 19.98
N ALA A 59 -4.34 24.65 19.14
CA ALA A 59 -3.53 25.85 19.34
C ALA A 59 -4.40 27.12 19.29
N TYR A 60 -5.27 27.25 18.28
CA TYR A 60 -6.19 28.38 18.16
C TYR A 60 -7.17 28.48 19.32
N MET A 61 -7.69 27.36 19.81
CA MET A 61 -8.55 27.33 21.00
C MET A 61 -7.86 27.91 22.23
N ASN A 62 -6.55 27.68 22.40
CA ASN A 62 -5.78 28.18 23.54
C ASN A 62 -5.38 29.66 23.40
N GLU A 63 -5.32 30.21 22.18
CA GLU A 63 -4.90 31.60 21.90
C GLU A 63 -6.07 32.60 21.89
N ASN A 64 -7.14 32.35 22.65
CA ASN A 64 -8.40 33.12 22.62
C ASN A 64 -9.13 33.08 21.25
N GLY A 65 -8.86 32.09 20.41
CA GLY A 65 -9.58 31.88 19.16
C GLY A 65 -11.01 31.36 19.42
N ASP A 66 -11.93 31.71 18.52
CA ASP A 66 -13.36 31.35 18.57
C ASP A 66 -13.61 29.87 18.16
N VAL A 67 -12.68 28.98 18.52
CA VAL A 67 -12.72 27.56 18.18
C VAL A 67 -13.32 26.80 19.36
N SER A 68 -14.45 26.13 19.11
CA SER A 68 -15.09 25.29 20.13
C SER A 68 -14.28 24.03 20.43
N MET A 69 -14.27 23.62 21.70
CA MET A 69 -13.65 22.36 22.14
C MET A 69 -14.24 21.15 21.41
N SER A 70 -15.52 21.20 21.03
CA SER A 70 -16.17 20.18 20.21
C SER A 70 -15.54 20.02 18.82
N LEU A 71 -15.05 21.11 18.21
CA LEU A 71 -14.35 21.04 16.92
C LEU A 71 -13.03 20.28 17.07
N VAL A 72 -12.25 20.58 18.11
CA VAL A 72 -10.96 19.93 18.39
C VAL A 72 -11.16 18.43 18.63
N ILE A 73 -12.12 18.08 19.49
CA ILE A 73 -12.47 16.68 19.78
C ILE A 73 -12.98 15.97 18.51
N GLY A 74 -13.86 16.61 17.74
CA GLY A 74 -14.39 16.06 16.50
C GLY A 74 -13.30 15.79 15.47
N ALA A 75 -12.36 16.72 15.29
CA ALA A 75 -11.21 16.57 14.40
C ALA A 75 -10.28 15.43 14.84
N ALA A 76 -10.02 15.30 16.14
CA ALA A 76 -9.21 14.22 16.68
C ALA A 76 -9.88 12.85 16.48
N ILE A 77 -11.18 12.72 16.75
CA ILE A 77 -11.95 11.49 16.52
C ILE A 77 -11.95 11.13 15.03
N PHE A 78 -12.21 12.12 14.16
CA PHE A 78 -12.21 11.90 12.71
C PHE A 78 -10.85 11.38 12.23
N PHE A 79 -9.75 11.99 12.68
CA PHE A 79 -8.39 11.53 12.37
C PHE A 79 -8.16 10.07 12.81
N VAL A 80 -8.51 9.72 14.04
CA VAL A 80 -8.37 8.35 14.55
C VAL A 80 -9.18 7.35 13.72
N LEU A 81 -10.41 7.71 13.31
CA LEU A 81 -11.24 6.86 12.46
C LEU A 81 -10.63 6.63 11.07
N VAL A 82 -10.11 7.69 10.44
CA VAL A 82 -9.46 7.59 9.12
C VAL A 82 -8.22 6.70 9.18
N GLU A 83 -7.36 6.91 10.18
CA GLU A 83 -6.17 6.06 10.39
C GLU A 83 -6.55 4.60 10.65
N THR A 84 -7.58 4.36 11.46
CA THR A 84 -8.06 3.01 11.75
C THR A 84 -8.57 2.32 10.48
N LEU A 85 -9.31 3.04 9.63
CA LEU A 85 -9.79 2.52 8.35
C LEU A 85 -8.66 2.21 7.39
N GLY A 86 -7.67 3.10 7.26
CA GLY A 86 -6.47 2.87 6.45
C GLY A 86 -5.71 1.63 6.91
N LEU A 87 -5.49 1.49 8.21
CA LEU A 87 -4.84 0.33 8.80
C LEU A 87 -5.62 -0.97 8.54
N LEU A 88 -6.94 -0.96 8.67
CA LEU A 88 -7.78 -2.12 8.39
C LEU A 88 -7.70 -2.55 6.92
N MET A 89 -7.64 -1.60 5.98
CA MET A 89 -7.44 -1.91 4.56
C MET A 89 -6.09 -2.59 4.32
N VAL A 90 -5.01 -2.07 4.91
CA VAL A 90 -3.67 -2.67 4.81
C VAL A 90 -3.66 -4.10 5.39
N VAL A 91 -4.21 -4.29 6.60
CA VAL A 91 -4.29 -5.61 7.25
C VAL A 91 -5.11 -6.59 6.41
N THR A 92 -6.21 -6.13 5.81
CA THR A 92 -7.06 -6.98 4.96
C THR A 92 -6.34 -7.37 3.67
N GLY A 93 -5.62 -6.42 3.05
CA GLY A 93 -4.80 -6.66 1.87
C GLY A 93 -3.72 -7.72 2.11
N PHE A 94 -2.98 -7.60 3.22
CA PHE A 94 -2.02 -8.62 3.63
C PHE A 94 -2.68 -9.99 3.84
N LYS A 95 -3.75 -10.06 4.64
CA LYS A 95 -4.45 -11.33 4.92
C LYS A 95 -4.97 -12.03 3.66
N ARG A 96 -5.42 -11.27 2.67
CA ARG A 96 -5.92 -11.80 1.41
C ARG A 96 -4.79 -12.43 0.59
N HIS A 97 -3.67 -11.72 0.43
CA HIS A 97 -2.54 -12.22 -0.33
C HIS A 97 -1.86 -13.41 0.35
N THR A 98 -1.74 -13.42 1.69
CA THR A 98 -1.20 -14.59 2.41
C THR A 98 -2.04 -15.85 2.16
N ARG A 99 -3.37 -15.72 2.02
CA ARG A 99 -4.24 -16.86 1.67
C ARG A 99 -4.07 -17.30 0.22
N GLU A 100 -3.89 -16.37 -0.71
CA GLU A 100 -3.69 -16.68 -2.13
C GLU A 100 -2.34 -17.39 -2.34
N ASP A 101 -1.27 -16.96 -1.64
CA ASP A 101 0.04 -17.62 -1.65
C ASP A 101 -0.02 -19.05 -1.09
N ASP A 102 -0.73 -19.25 0.03
CA ASP A 102 -0.94 -20.57 0.64
C ASP A 102 -1.69 -21.54 -0.31
N HIS A 103 -2.65 -21.03 -1.09
CA HIS A 103 -3.39 -21.82 -2.08
C HIS A 103 -2.50 -22.22 -3.26
N HIS A 104 -1.69 -21.30 -3.80
CA HIS A 104 -0.77 -21.59 -4.90
C HIS A 104 0.32 -22.61 -4.52
N LEU A 105 0.89 -22.51 -3.31
CA LEU A 105 1.87 -23.47 -2.80
C LEU A 105 1.30 -24.88 -2.66
N ARG A 106 0.05 -25.00 -2.19
CA ARG A 106 -0.61 -26.28 -1.99
C ARG A 106 -0.97 -26.98 -3.31
N ASP A 107 -1.37 -26.22 -4.33
CA ASP A 107 -1.71 -26.76 -5.64
C ASP A 107 -0.44 -27.24 -6.40
N ASN A 108 0.67 -26.51 -6.29
CA ASN A 108 1.96 -26.94 -6.89
C ASN A 108 2.46 -28.26 -6.28
N HIS A 109 2.33 -28.44 -4.97
CA HIS A 109 2.67 -29.72 -4.32
C HIS A 109 1.80 -30.90 -4.75
N HIS A 110 0.59 -30.65 -5.27
CA HIS A 110 -0.26 -31.71 -5.79
C HIS A 110 0.15 -32.17 -7.20
N VAL A 111 0.70 -31.27 -8.01
CA VAL A 111 1.16 -31.57 -9.39
C VAL A 111 2.44 -32.38 -9.39
N ASP A 112 3.36 -32.13 -8.44
CA ASP A 112 4.65 -32.84 -8.34
C ASP A 112 4.53 -34.29 -7.80
N SER A 113 3.34 -34.69 -7.37
CA SER A 113 3.10 -36.01 -6.75
C SER A 113 2.60 -37.09 -7.72
N HIS A 114 2.58 -36.83 -9.03
CA HIS A 114 2.07 -37.75 -10.06
C HIS A 114 3.08 -38.11 -11.16
#